data_AF-A0A1L9PTY7-F1
#
_entry.id   AF-A0A1L9PTY7-F1
#
_cell.length_a   1.000
_cell.length_b   1.000
_cell.length_c   1.000
_cell.angle_alpha   90.00
_cell.angle_beta   90.00
_cell.angle_gamma   90.00
#
_symmetry.space_group_name_H-M   'P 1'
#
loop_
_entity.id
_entity.type
_entity.pdbx_description
1 polymer ?
#
loop_
_entity_poly.entity_id
_entity_poly.type
_entity_poly.pdbx_seq_one_letter_code
_entity_poly.pdbx_strand_id
1 'polypeptide(L)'
;MDILRPSDIVCLSLCSHYLFNSIDTHWLWGNRALNVDVLSQIANQDQYCCHYCIGLHSTRLVFPPGSWVTGGDWCRGSLALGFRENTFEPLGHIFEAHWAPTKYNFRHNHLLIAMKNYYRGINTQITIESLCYTEVLNWKHDRLVTTLLCVDAYPCILDNERRTLVLQIQQWVVYRGGRESIGELGLTEEVGRLAICAHKFLSSHDVRQYMLHALNRRGWRRGHLPSGLRCCPICWVDFTIELREFETNTKAIVITKWVDLGDGLELNDPKWHLITNQRIKATLAGRIMRSPGRARRALEATDPGFAKPPSLMCLTAYNQAFLEGDKYLNYMGWSTNGYYSWSGEFYPRNPQDLILRVIP
;
A
#
# COMPACT_ATOMS: atom_id res chain seq x y z
N MET A 1 11.82 37.15 12.56
CA MET A 1 10.48 37.29 13.15
C MET A 1 9.68 36.12 12.62
N ASP A 2 9.54 35.06 13.43
CA ASP A 2 8.80 33.86 13.02
C ASP A 2 7.31 34.16 13.15
N ILE A 3 6.69 34.43 12.01
CA ILE A 3 5.24 34.62 11.91
C ILE A 3 4.59 33.25 12.11
N LEU A 4 3.73 33.13 13.13
CA LEU A 4 2.95 31.92 13.38
C LEU A 4 2.20 31.49 12.12
N ARG A 5 2.08 30.17 11.89
CA ARG A 5 1.31 29.69 10.74
C ARG A 5 -0.17 30.05 10.95
N PRO A 6 -0.94 30.26 9.87
CA PRO A 6 -2.35 30.60 9.97
C PRO A 6 -3.16 29.59 10.81
N SER A 7 -2.83 28.29 10.76
CA SER A 7 -3.46 27.25 11.58
C SER A 7 -3.20 27.45 13.08
N ASP A 8 -1.97 27.84 13.44
CA ASP A 8 -1.56 28.03 14.83
C ASP A 8 -2.27 29.27 15.40
N ILE A 9 -2.45 30.33 14.60
CA ILE A 9 -3.22 31.53 14.96
C ILE A 9 -4.67 31.16 15.24
N VAL A 10 -5.30 30.33 14.40
CA VAL A 10 -6.68 29.87 14.62
C VAL A 10 -6.79 29.03 15.89
N CYS A 11 -5.91 28.05 16.09
CA CYS A 11 -5.92 27.23 17.30
C CYS A 11 -5.75 28.06 18.57
N LEU A 12 -4.83 29.04 18.58
CA LEU A 12 -4.67 29.97 19.70
C LEU A 12 -5.88 30.86 19.93
N SER A 13 -6.56 31.27 18.85
CA SER A 13 -7.79 32.06 18.94
C SER A 13 -8.92 31.28 19.61
N LEU A 14 -9.04 29.98 19.36
CA LEU A 14 -10.02 29.11 20.02
C LEU A 14 -9.79 29.00 21.54
N CYS A 15 -8.57 29.28 21.99
CA CYS A 15 -8.21 29.28 23.41
C CYS A 15 -8.31 30.67 24.06
N SER A 16 -8.61 31.73 23.31
CA SER A 16 -8.64 33.12 23.81
C SER A 16 -9.73 33.95 23.13
N HIS A 17 -10.75 34.33 23.90
CA HIS A 17 -11.83 35.21 23.42
C HIS A 17 -11.30 36.55 22.86
N TYR A 18 -10.23 37.09 23.44
CA TYR A 18 -9.63 38.34 22.95
C TYR A 18 -9.01 38.18 21.56
N LEU A 19 -8.24 37.10 21.36
CA LEU A 19 -7.63 36.80 20.06
C LEU A 19 -8.70 36.46 19.01
N PHE A 20 -9.70 35.67 19.37
CA PHE A 20 -10.81 35.32 18.48
C PHE A 20 -11.53 36.56 17.94
N ASN A 21 -11.79 37.55 18.79
CA ASN A 21 -12.45 38.80 18.40
C ASN A 21 -11.53 39.77 17.64
N SER A 22 -10.21 39.57 17.69
CA SER A 22 -9.22 40.45 17.06
C SER A 22 -8.77 39.95 15.68
N ILE A 23 -9.05 38.69 15.36
CA ILE A 23 -8.71 38.08 14.08
C ILE A 23 -9.90 38.24 13.14
N ASP A 24 -9.64 38.80 11.97
CA ASP A 24 -10.65 38.86 10.92
C ASP A 24 -10.98 37.44 10.44
N THR A 25 -12.21 36.95 10.60
CA THR A 25 -12.53 35.53 10.36
C THR A 25 -12.87 35.22 8.90
N HIS A 26 -12.93 36.24 8.01
CA HIS A 26 -13.33 36.03 6.62
C HIS A 26 -12.39 35.12 5.82
N TRP A 27 -11.09 35.09 6.13
CA TRP A 27 -10.12 34.21 5.44
C TRP A 27 -10.16 32.76 5.94
N LEU A 28 -10.87 32.49 7.04
CA LEU A 28 -11.12 31.13 7.53
C LEU A 28 -12.20 30.43 6.71
N TRP A 29 -13.09 31.20 6.09
CA TRP A 29 -14.24 30.65 5.38
C TRP A 29 -13.82 30.19 3.98
N GLY A 30 -14.01 28.89 3.71
CA GLY A 30 -13.71 28.28 2.42
C GLY A 30 -12.25 27.81 2.23
N ASN A 31 -11.34 28.10 3.15
CA ASN A 31 -9.96 27.59 3.07
C ASN A 31 -9.85 26.15 3.60
N ARG A 32 -10.06 25.17 2.71
CA ARG A 32 -10.02 23.74 3.05
C ARG A 32 -8.69 23.29 3.63
N ALA A 33 -7.56 23.77 3.10
CA ALA A 33 -6.24 23.38 3.58
C ALA A 33 -6.03 23.83 5.03
N LEU A 34 -6.38 25.09 5.31
CA LEU A 34 -6.35 25.63 6.67
C LEU A 34 -7.26 24.86 7.62
N ASN A 35 -8.49 24.55 7.20
CA ASN A 35 -9.43 23.80 8.04
C ASN A 35 -8.91 22.39 8.36
N VAL A 36 -8.31 21.69 7.39
CA VAL A 36 -7.68 20.39 7.62
C VAL A 36 -6.51 20.50 8.58
N ASP A 37 -5.65 21.52 8.44
CA ASP A 37 -4.52 21.73 9.33
C ASP A 37 -4.99 22.02 10.77
N VAL A 38 -5.95 22.93 10.95
CA VAL A 38 -6.55 23.25 12.26
C VAL A 38 -7.19 22.03 12.89
N LEU A 39 -8.05 21.32 12.16
CA LEU A 39 -8.73 20.12 12.68
C LEU A 39 -7.72 19.02 13.05
N SER A 40 -6.67 18.85 12.26
CA SER A 40 -5.61 17.86 12.55
C SER A 40 -4.84 18.21 13.82
N GLN A 41 -4.63 19.50 14.12
CA GLN A 41 -3.98 19.96 15.35
C GLN A 41 -4.84 19.77 16.60
N ILE A 42 -6.15 20.03 16.51
CA ILE A 42 -7.06 19.89 17.67
C ILE A 42 -7.59 18.46 17.87
N ALA A 43 -7.37 17.57 16.90
CA ALA A 43 -7.79 16.18 16.99
C ALA A 43 -7.17 15.51 18.21
N ASN A 44 -8.01 14.96 19.09
CA ASN A 44 -7.53 14.19 20.23
C ASN A 44 -6.98 12.81 19.80
N GLN A 45 -6.54 12.01 20.77
CA GLN A 45 -5.96 10.69 20.50
C GLN A 45 -6.93 9.68 19.86
N ASP A 46 -8.21 9.77 20.16
CA ASP A 46 -9.28 8.90 19.65
C ASP A 46 -9.92 9.48 18.37
N GLN A 47 -9.36 10.56 17.82
CA GLN A 47 -9.90 11.27 16.67
C GLN A 47 -8.88 11.44 15.53
N TYR A 48 -9.41 11.58 14.32
CA TYR A 48 -8.66 12.00 13.15
C TYR A 48 -9.48 12.99 12.31
N CYS A 49 -8.78 13.89 11.62
CA CYS A 49 -9.40 14.77 10.64
C CYS A 49 -9.59 14.01 9.32
N CYS A 50 -10.85 13.82 8.89
CA CYS A 50 -11.18 13.29 7.59
C CYS A 50 -11.09 14.40 6.54
N HIS A 51 -10.20 14.25 5.57
CA HIS A 51 -10.03 15.24 4.51
C HIS A 51 -11.21 15.31 3.55
N TYR A 52 -12.02 14.25 3.43
CA TYR A 52 -13.17 14.22 2.52
C TYR A 52 -14.30 15.15 2.96
N CYS A 53 -14.66 15.11 4.23
CA CYS A 53 -15.75 15.92 4.78
C CYS A 53 -15.28 17.03 5.73
N ILE A 54 -13.96 17.16 5.94
CA ILE A 54 -13.35 18.22 6.76
C ILE A 54 -13.95 18.19 8.17
N GLY A 55 -13.90 17.01 8.79
CA GLY A 55 -14.53 16.75 10.09
C GLY A 55 -13.69 15.81 10.95
N LEU A 56 -13.90 15.84 12.25
CA LEU A 56 -13.26 14.93 13.20
C LEU A 56 -14.08 13.64 13.33
N HIS A 57 -13.44 12.51 13.09
CA HIS A 57 -14.05 11.19 13.24
C HIS A 57 -13.33 10.38 14.30
N SER A 58 -14.06 9.48 14.95
CA SER A 58 -13.44 8.54 15.88
C SER A 58 -12.59 7.52 15.13
N THR A 59 -11.39 7.26 15.64
CA THR A 59 -10.51 6.19 15.15
C THR A 59 -11.11 4.80 15.36
N ARG A 60 -12.03 4.64 16.32
CA ARG A 60 -12.73 3.37 16.64
C ARG A 60 -13.77 2.95 15.62
N LEU A 61 -14.09 3.84 14.67
CA LEU A 61 -15.03 3.56 13.58
C LEU A 61 -14.29 3.22 12.28
N VAL A 62 -12.96 3.18 12.32
CA VAL A 62 -12.15 2.83 11.15
C VAL A 62 -11.90 1.33 11.17
N PHE A 63 -12.40 0.65 10.15
CA PHE A 63 -12.12 -0.75 9.90
C PHE A 63 -10.80 -0.90 9.13
N PRO A 64 -10.12 -2.07 9.23
CA PRO A 64 -8.90 -2.29 8.46
C PRO A 64 -9.13 -2.25 6.96
N PRO A 65 -8.05 -2.01 6.20
CA PRO A 65 -8.10 -1.87 4.74
C PRO A 65 -8.62 -3.12 4.02
N GLY A 66 -8.46 -4.32 4.60
CA GLY A 66 -8.93 -5.58 4.03
C GLY A 66 -10.35 -6.01 4.46
N SER A 67 -11.06 -5.19 5.23
CA SER A 67 -12.37 -5.57 5.77
C SER A 67 -13.48 -5.53 4.72
N TRP A 68 -14.36 -6.53 4.78
CA TRP A 68 -15.53 -6.71 3.90
C TRP A 68 -16.65 -5.70 4.14
N VAL A 69 -16.52 -4.90 5.19
CA VAL A 69 -17.55 -3.96 5.64
C VAL A 69 -17.54 -2.75 4.71
N THR A 70 -18.18 -2.92 3.56
CA THR A 70 -18.44 -1.85 2.59
C THR A 70 -19.52 -0.86 3.05
N GLY A 71 -20.07 -1.02 4.26
CA GLY A 71 -21.24 -0.26 4.73
C GLY A 71 -21.10 0.44 6.10
N GLY A 72 -19.93 0.40 6.74
CA GLY A 72 -19.70 1.02 8.05
C GLY A 72 -19.08 2.42 7.92
N ASP A 73 -19.93 3.41 7.71
CA ASP A 73 -19.68 4.84 8.01
C ASP A 73 -18.42 5.49 7.41
N TRP A 74 -18.27 5.37 6.09
CA TRP A 74 -17.41 6.25 5.29
C TRP A 74 -17.94 7.69 5.32
N CYS A 75 -17.73 8.44 6.42
CA CYS A 75 -18.30 9.76 6.64
C CYS A 75 -19.75 9.86 6.12
N ARG A 76 -20.74 9.28 6.83
CA ARG A 76 -22.17 9.21 6.44
C ARG A 76 -22.83 10.56 6.05
N GLY A 77 -22.14 11.69 6.17
CA GLY A 77 -22.59 13.01 5.69
C GLY A 77 -22.14 13.38 4.27
N SER A 78 -21.27 12.60 3.61
CA SER A 78 -20.78 12.95 2.27
C SER A 78 -21.44 12.10 1.18
N LEU A 79 -22.68 12.45 0.86
CA LEU A 79 -23.20 12.41 -0.51
C LEU A 79 -22.36 13.36 -1.41
N ALA A 80 -21.02 13.23 -1.43
CA ALA A 80 -20.18 13.92 -2.40
C ALA A 80 -20.27 13.20 -3.75
N LEU A 81 -21.47 13.19 -4.31
CA LEU A 81 -21.74 12.96 -5.73
C LEU A 81 -21.26 14.14 -6.61
N GLY A 82 -20.47 15.10 -6.07
CA GLY A 82 -20.20 16.36 -6.77
C GLY A 82 -18.79 16.94 -6.70
N PHE A 83 -17.83 16.40 -5.93
CA PHE A 83 -16.57 17.13 -5.68
C PHE A 83 -15.33 16.33 -6.08
N ARG A 84 -15.04 16.34 -7.39
CA ARG A 84 -13.83 15.82 -8.05
C ARG A 84 -12.68 16.84 -8.12
N GLU A 85 -12.50 17.65 -7.08
CA GLU A 85 -11.35 18.57 -7.05
C GLU A 85 -10.17 17.90 -6.33
N ASN A 86 -9.28 17.27 -7.11
CA ASN A 86 -7.90 16.95 -6.74
C ASN A 86 -7.68 16.21 -5.40
N THR A 87 -8.69 15.49 -4.88
CA THR A 87 -8.58 14.79 -3.59
C THR A 87 -7.75 13.53 -3.74
N PHE A 88 -6.75 13.39 -2.85
CA PHE A 88 -5.92 12.21 -2.60
C PHE A 88 -6.56 10.90 -3.07
N GLU A 89 -6.15 10.42 -4.25
CA GLU A 89 -6.59 9.10 -4.71
C GLU A 89 -6.12 8.06 -3.69
N PRO A 90 -6.92 7.01 -3.43
CA PRO A 90 -6.43 5.84 -2.72
C PRO A 90 -5.15 5.35 -3.39
N LEU A 91 -4.30 4.64 -2.63
CA LEU A 91 -3.11 3.97 -3.18
C LEU A 91 -3.45 2.80 -4.13
N GLY A 92 -4.64 2.80 -4.75
CA GLY A 92 -5.20 1.73 -5.57
C GLY A 92 -4.24 1.28 -6.67
N HIS A 93 -3.61 2.21 -7.40
CA HIS A 93 -2.62 1.90 -8.45
C HIS A 93 -1.42 1.07 -7.95
N ILE A 94 -1.12 1.09 -6.65
CA ILE A 94 -0.05 0.26 -6.09
C ILE A 94 -0.52 -1.15 -5.78
N PHE A 95 -1.81 -1.32 -5.50
CA PHE A 95 -2.42 -2.60 -5.12
C PHE A 95 -3.11 -3.30 -6.29
N GLU A 96 -3.19 -2.68 -7.48
CA GLU A 96 -3.71 -3.30 -8.71
C GLU A 96 -2.91 -4.54 -9.10
N ALA A 97 -3.36 -5.71 -8.64
CA ALA A 97 -2.77 -7.03 -8.90
C ALA A 97 -3.68 -7.92 -9.74
N HIS A 98 -4.89 -7.47 -10.01
CA HIS A 98 -6.02 -8.25 -10.48
C HIS A 98 -6.69 -7.56 -11.67
N TRP A 99 -7.43 -8.31 -12.48
CA TRP A 99 -8.27 -7.73 -13.54
C TRP A 99 -9.46 -6.93 -12.98
N ALA A 100 -9.86 -7.24 -11.74
CA ALA A 100 -10.89 -6.53 -11.00
C ALA A 100 -10.27 -5.77 -9.80
N PRO A 101 -10.91 -4.71 -9.28
CA PRO A 101 -10.35 -3.93 -8.18
C PRO A 101 -10.01 -4.80 -6.97
N THR A 102 -8.85 -4.53 -6.34
CA THR A 102 -8.49 -5.15 -5.07
C THR A 102 -9.55 -4.86 -4.00
N LYS A 103 -9.70 -5.78 -3.06
CA LYS A 103 -10.53 -5.56 -1.87
C LYS A 103 -9.76 -4.85 -0.76
N TYR A 104 -8.45 -4.66 -0.95
CA TYR A 104 -7.58 -3.90 -0.07
C TYR A 104 -7.72 -2.39 -0.32
N ASN A 105 -8.54 -1.72 0.48
CA ASN A 105 -8.83 -0.29 0.38
C ASN A 105 -8.00 0.52 1.40
N PHE A 106 -6.68 0.53 1.22
CA PHE A 106 -5.78 1.28 2.08
C PHE A 106 -5.74 2.78 1.74
N ARG A 107 -5.73 3.60 2.78
CA ARG A 107 -6.01 5.05 2.76
C ARG A 107 -5.21 5.75 3.84
N HIS A 108 -5.09 7.07 3.74
CA HIS A 108 -4.27 7.87 4.68
C HIS A 108 -4.73 7.70 6.14
N ASN A 109 -6.03 7.61 6.41
CA ASN A 109 -6.52 7.40 7.78
C ASN A 109 -6.03 6.07 8.38
N HIS A 110 -5.85 5.01 7.58
CA HIS A 110 -5.26 3.76 8.06
C HIS A 110 -3.79 3.95 8.44
N LEU A 111 -3.01 4.63 7.58
CA LEU A 111 -1.62 4.99 7.85
C LEU A 111 -1.52 5.84 9.14
N LEU A 112 -2.33 6.89 9.24
CA LEU A 112 -2.34 7.82 10.37
C LEU A 112 -2.62 7.13 11.69
N ILE A 113 -3.66 6.29 11.75
CA ILE A 113 -4.04 5.61 12.98
C ILE A 113 -2.98 4.57 13.35
N ALA A 114 -2.52 3.76 12.39
CA ALA A 114 -1.49 2.76 12.63
C ALA A 114 -0.19 3.40 13.15
N MET A 115 0.24 4.51 12.54
CA MET A 115 1.45 5.21 12.97
C MET A 115 1.25 5.94 14.29
N LYS A 116 0.12 6.61 14.53
CA LYS A 116 -0.20 7.18 15.86
C LYS A 116 -0.08 6.13 16.97
N ASN A 117 -0.58 4.92 16.74
CA ASN A 117 -0.50 3.81 17.69
C ASN A 117 0.94 3.37 17.91
N TYR A 118 1.70 3.20 16.83
CA TYR A 118 3.12 2.85 16.90
C TYR A 118 3.95 3.91 17.65
N TYR A 119 3.72 5.21 17.43
CA TYR A 119 4.42 6.28 18.13
C TYR A 119 4.04 6.40 19.61
N ARG A 120 2.79 6.12 19.97
CA ARG A 120 2.24 6.40 21.31
C ARG A 120 2.04 5.14 22.18
N GLY A 121 2.21 3.95 21.63
CA GLY A 121 1.91 2.68 22.30
C GLY A 121 0.42 2.48 22.59
N ILE A 122 -0.46 3.13 21.82
CA ILE A 122 -1.92 3.04 22.03
C ILE A 122 -2.46 1.86 21.22
N ASN A 123 -3.25 1.01 21.85
CA ASN A 123 -3.90 -0.12 21.19
C ASN A 123 -5.30 0.29 20.72
N THR A 124 -5.41 0.88 19.53
CA THR A 124 -6.71 1.05 18.84
C THR A 124 -6.96 -0.09 17.85
N GLN A 125 -8.10 -0.07 17.17
CA GLN A 125 -8.51 -1.09 16.20
C GLN A 125 -7.52 -1.27 15.03
N ILE A 126 -6.86 -0.21 14.56
CA ILE A 126 -5.91 -0.30 13.43
C ILE A 126 -4.47 -0.42 13.96
N THR A 127 -3.98 -1.65 14.06
CA THR A 127 -2.56 -1.93 14.34
C THR A 127 -1.74 -2.04 13.05
N ILE A 128 -0.42 -2.11 13.15
CA ILE A 128 0.46 -2.37 12.00
C ILE A 128 0.07 -3.70 11.34
N GLU A 129 -0.18 -4.74 12.13
CA GLU A 129 -0.53 -6.08 11.67
C GLU A 129 -1.88 -6.11 10.94
N SER A 130 -2.83 -5.25 11.36
CA SER A 130 -4.12 -5.10 10.69
C SER A 130 -4.01 -4.56 9.26
N LEU A 131 -2.86 -3.96 8.90
CA LEU A 131 -2.58 -3.51 7.55
C LEU A 131 -2.14 -4.66 6.63
N CYS A 132 -1.72 -5.81 7.18
CA CYS A 132 -1.31 -6.96 6.38
C CYS A 132 -2.51 -7.64 5.72
N TYR A 133 -2.38 -7.97 4.44
CA TYR A 133 -3.47 -8.52 3.64
C TYR A 133 -2.97 -9.47 2.56
N THR A 134 -3.72 -10.51 2.29
CA THR A 134 -3.51 -11.36 1.11
C THR A 134 -4.83 -11.60 0.42
N GLU A 135 -4.86 -11.46 -0.89
CA GLU A 135 -5.97 -11.90 -1.72
C GLU A 135 -5.50 -12.67 -2.94
N VAL A 136 -6.31 -13.63 -3.35
CA VAL A 136 -6.14 -14.45 -4.54
C VAL A 136 -7.40 -14.32 -5.38
N LEU A 137 -7.23 -14.09 -6.67
CA LEU A 137 -8.32 -14.00 -7.64
C LEU A 137 -8.08 -14.96 -8.79
N ASN A 138 -9.05 -15.85 -9.01
CA ASN A 138 -9.13 -16.64 -10.22
C ASN A 138 -9.70 -15.79 -11.35
N TRP A 139 -9.00 -15.75 -12.48
CA TRP A 139 -9.40 -14.91 -13.58
C TRP A 139 -10.69 -15.45 -14.21
N LYS A 140 -11.74 -14.62 -14.22
CA LYS A 140 -13.05 -15.04 -14.73
C LYS A 140 -13.02 -15.39 -16.22
N HIS A 141 -12.20 -14.66 -16.98
CA HIS A 141 -12.07 -14.78 -18.43
C HIS A 141 -10.98 -15.76 -18.86
N ASP A 142 -10.10 -16.20 -17.96
CA ASP A 142 -9.05 -17.17 -18.24
C ASP A 142 -8.79 -18.08 -17.04
N ARG A 143 -9.42 -19.26 -17.01
CA ARG A 143 -9.29 -20.22 -15.90
C ARG A 143 -7.86 -20.70 -15.65
N LEU A 144 -6.95 -20.45 -16.59
CA LEU A 144 -5.54 -20.80 -16.45
C LEU A 144 -4.73 -19.72 -15.74
N VAL A 145 -5.31 -18.55 -15.49
CA VAL A 145 -4.62 -17.45 -14.81
C VAL A 145 -5.17 -17.23 -13.40
N THR A 146 -4.27 -17.25 -12.42
CA THR A 146 -4.57 -16.84 -11.04
C THR A 146 -3.65 -15.70 -10.67
N THR A 147 -4.19 -14.74 -9.95
CA THR A 147 -3.43 -13.59 -9.47
C THR A 147 -3.47 -13.54 -7.95
N LEU A 148 -2.40 -13.05 -7.33
CA LEU A 148 -2.31 -12.89 -5.88
C LEU A 148 -1.76 -11.50 -5.57
N LEU A 149 -2.37 -10.81 -4.61
CA LEU A 149 -1.83 -9.63 -3.94
C LEU A 149 -1.50 -10.01 -2.51
N CYS A 150 -0.30 -9.68 -2.07
CA CYS A 150 0.12 -9.78 -0.68
C CYS A 150 0.72 -8.44 -0.26
N VAL A 151 0.23 -7.89 0.85
CA VAL A 151 0.68 -6.63 1.44
C VAL A 151 1.14 -6.93 2.86
N ASP A 152 2.36 -6.53 3.18
CA ASP A 152 2.89 -6.47 4.53
C ASP A 152 3.29 -5.02 4.86
N ALA A 153 3.16 -4.65 6.12
CA ALA A 153 3.50 -3.33 6.62
C ALA A 153 4.51 -3.43 7.76
N TYR A 154 5.55 -2.60 7.72
CA TYR A 154 6.61 -2.61 8.72
C TYR A 154 6.96 -1.18 9.14
N PRO A 155 6.92 -0.87 10.45
CA PRO A 155 7.55 0.34 10.97
C PRO A 155 9.07 0.18 10.89
N CYS A 156 9.73 1.15 10.29
CA CYS A 156 11.19 1.16 10.13
C CYS A 156 11.78 2.43 10.72
N ILE A 157 13.02 2.33 11.19
CA ILE A 157 13.82 3.48 11.62
C ILE A 157 14.86 3.76 10.53
N LEU A 158 14.84 4.97 9.99
CA LEU A 158 15.80 5.41 8.98
C LEU A 158 17.09 5.89 9.65
N ASP A 159 18.17 6.04 8.86
CA ASP A 159 19.51 6.43 9.32
C ASP A 159 19.57 7.71 10.18
N ASN A 160 18.53 8.55 10.13
CA ASN A 160 18.40 9.80 10.87
C ASN A 160 17.40 9.70 12.03
N GLU A 161 17.16 8.49 12.55
CA GLU A 161 16.19 8.16 13.60
C GLU A 161 14.73 8.50 13.26
N ARG A 162 14.45 8.93 12.03
CA ARG A 162 13.07 9.16 11.59
C ARG A 162 12.39 7.82 11.38
N ARG A 163 11.23 7.67 11.98
CA ARG A 163 10.39 6.50 11.77
C ARG A 163 9.57 6.67 10.50
N THR A 164 9.33 5.56 9.82
CA THR A 164 8.48 5.51 8.64
C THR A 164 7.71 4.20 8.57
N LEU A 165 6.57 4.18 7.88
CA LEU A 165 5.92 2.94 7.48
C LEU A 165 6.39 2.53 6.09
N VAL A 166 6.96 1.34 5.97
CA VAL A 166 7.28 0.73 4.68
C VAL A 166 6.28 -0.38 4.39
N LEU A 167 5.64 -0.33 3.23
CA LEU A 167 4.88 -1.45 2.69
C LEU A 167 5.78 -2.32 1.82
N GLN A 168 5.77 -3.63 2.08
CA GLN A 168 6.29 -4.65 1.18
C GLN A 168 5.11 -5.32 0.49
N ILE A 169 5.03 -5.20 -0.83
CA ILE A 169 3.90 -5.65 -1.61
C ILE A 169 4.37 -6.66 -2.64
N GLN A 170 3.80 -7.85 -2.65
CA GLN A 170 4.09 -8.87 -3.65
C GLN A 170 2.84 -9.18 -4.46
N GLN A 171 2.96 -9.09 -5.79
CA GLN A 171 1.91 -9.41 -6.74
C GLN A 171 2.37 -10.59 -7.59
N TRP A 172 1.49 -11.56 -7.80
CA TRP A 172 1.75 -12.72 -8.66
C TRP A 172 0.75 -12.77 -9.79
N VAL A 173 1.24 -13.14 -10.96
CA VAL A 173 0.42 -13.58 -12.09
C VAL A 173 0.87 -14.97 -12.47
N VAL A 174 0.06 -15.97 -12.16
CA VAL A 174 0.34 -17.40 -12.38
C VAL A 174 -0.42 -17.89 -13.60
N TYR A 175 0.28 -18.50 -14.53
CA TYR A 175 -0.27 -19.15 -15.71
C TYR A 175 -0.10 -20.67 -15.59
N ARG A 176 -1.20 -21.41 -15.72
CA ARG A 176 -1.24 -22.88 -15.69
C ARG A 176 -1.46 -23.47 -17.08
N GLY A 177 -1.13 -24.75 -17.25
CA GLY A 177 -1.57 -25.53 -18.40
C GLY A 177 -0.73 -25.36 -19.67
N GLY A 178 0.54 -25.01 -19.54
CA GLY A 178 1.50 -25.13 -20.66
C GLY A 178 1.24 -24.18 -21.82
N ARG A 179 0.48 -23.11 -21.59
CA ARG A 179 0.23 -22.10 -22.61
C ARG A 179 1.57 -21.58 -23.17
N GLU A 180 1.75 -21.79 -24.46
CA GLU A 180 2.68 -21.02 -25.30
C GLU A 180 2.36 -19.52 -25.28
N SER A 181 1.21 -19.10 -24.72
CA SER A 181 0.68 -17.74 -24.75
C SER A 181 1.33 -16.74 -23.79
N ILE A 182 2.38 -17.10 -23.04
CA ILE A 182 3.32 -16.08 -22.56
C ILE A 182 4.35 -15.79 -23.67
N GLY A 183 4.55 -16.67 -24.65
CA GLY A 183 5.61 -16.58 -25.65
C GLY A 183 6.96 -16.25 -25.00
N GLU A 184 7.72 -15.39 -25.66
CA GLU A 184 8.74 -14.56 -24.99
C GLU A 184 8.04 -13.26 -24.48
N LEU A 185 7.30 -13.37 -23.38
CA LEU A 185 6.53 -12.33 -22.64
C LEU A 185 5.40 -11.55 -23.37
N GLY A 186 4.73 -12.10 -24.38
CA GLY A 186 3.49 -11.56 -24.95
C GLY A 186 2.31 -11.51 -23.97
N LEU A 187 2.37 -10.57 -23.01
CA LEU A 187 1.34 -10.33 -22.00
C LEU A 187 -0.02 -10.08 -22.66
N THR A 188 -1.10 -10.61 -22.06
CA THR A 188 -2.45 -10.19 -22.43
C THR A 188 -2.61 -8.70 -22.13
N GLU A 189 -3.53 -8.02 -22.81
CA GLU A 189 -3.80 -6.59 -22.58
C GLU A 189 -4.08 -6.30 -21.10
N GLU A 190 -4.84 -7.18 -20.45
CA GLU A 190 -5.20 -7.04 -19.05
C GLU A 190 -4.01 -7.25 -18.10
N VAL A 191 -3.15 -8.25 -18.33
CA VAL A 191 -1.91 -8.43 -17.54
C VAL A 191 -0.96 -7.26 -17.79
N GLY A 192 -0.87 -6.77 -19.04
CA GLY A 192 -0.08 -5.61 -19.40
C GLY A 192 -0.50 -4.33 -18.65
N ARG A 193 -1.76 -4.24 -18.22
CA ARG A 193 -2.31 -3.12 -17.43
C ARG A 193 -2.06 -3.24 -15.93
N LEU A 194 -1.48 -4.33 -15.44
CA LEU A 194 -1.12 -4.42 -14.03
C LEU A 194 -0.07 -3.37 -13.68
N ALA A 195 -0.43 -2.50 -12.75
CA ALA A 195 0.39 -1.37 -12.35
C ALA A 195 1.48 -1.82 -11.39
N ILE A 196 2.70 -1.35 -11.63
CA ILE A 196 3.78 -1.33 -10.63
C ILE A 196 3.57 -0.11 -9.72
N CYS A 197 3.26 1.02 -10.34
CA CYS A 197 2.84 2.27 -9.71
C CYS A 197 1.99 3.05 -10.73
N ALA A 198 1.47 4.22 -10.36
CA ALA A 198 0.69 5.07 -11.26
C ALA A 198 1.43 5.52 -12.55
N HIS A 199 2.75 5.31 -12.62
CA HIS A 199 3.61 5.72 -13.74
C HIS A 199 4.16 4.56 -14.57
N LYS A 200 4.04 3.31 -14.08
CA LYS A 200 4.65 2.13 -14.70
C LYS A 200 3.72 0.94 -14.59
N PHE A 201 3.54 0.26 -15.71
CA PHE A 201 2.75 -0.96 -15.86
C PHE A 201 3.63 -2.08 -16.41
N LEU A 202 3.19 -3.34 -16.33
CA LEU A 202 3.92 -4.46 -16.93
C LEU A 202 4.14 -4.29 -18.46
N SER A 203 3.22 -3.61 -19.14
CA SER A 203 3.33 -3.27 -20.56
C SER A 203 4.27 -2.09 -20.87
N SER A 204 4.72 -1.33 -19.86
CA SER A 204 5.65 -0.20 -20.08
C SER A 204 6.92 -0.69 -20.76
N HIS A 205 7.39 0.06 -21.76
CA HIS A 205 8.47 -0.39 -22.65
C HIS A 205 9.72 -0.84 -21.89
N ASP A 206 10.20 -0.04 -20.94
CA ASP A 206 11.40 -0.35 -20.14
C ASP A 206 11.20 -1.58 -19.23
N VAL A 207 10.00 -1.73 -18.67
CA VAL A 207 9.62 -2.89 -17.84
C VAL A 207 9.57 -4.16 -18.69
N ARG A 208 8.94 -4.10 -19.86
CA ARG A 208 8.85 -5.23 -20.80
C ARG A 208 10.23 -5.64 -21.31
N GLN A 209 11.07 -4.68 -21.71
CA GLN A 209 12.46 -4.97 -22.15
C GLN A 209 13.27 -5.62 -21.03
N TYR A 210 13.09 -5.15 -19.79
CA TYR A 210 13.74 -5.77 -18.64
C TYR A 210 13.30 -7.22 -18.44
N MET A 211 12.00 -7.51 -18.50
CA MET A 211 11.49 -8.87 -18.39
C MET A 211 11.99 -9.77 -19.54
N LEU A 212 11.98 -9.28 -20.79
CA LEU A 212 12.51 -10.00 -21.96
C LEU A 212 14.00 -10.33 -21.77
N HIS A 213 14.78 -9.36 -21.30
CA HIS A 213 16.19 -9.59 -21.01
C HIS A 213 16.39 -10.64 -19.91
N ALA A 214 15.59 -10.58 -18.84
CA ALA A 214 15.63 -11.57 -17.77
C ALA A 214 15.26 -12.97 -18.29
N LEU A 215 14.24 -13.06 -19.14
CA LEU A 215 13.82 -14.30 -19.79
C LEU A 215 14.92 -14.87 -20.69
N ASN A 216 15.52 -14.06 -21.57
CA ASN A 216 16.53 -14.52 -22.51
C ASN A 216 17.82 -14.95 -21.81
N ARG A 217 18.20 -14.29 -20.71
CA ARG A 217 19.42 -14.65 -19.97
C ARG A 217 19.25 -15.82 -19.03
N ARG A 218 18.06 -16.02 -18.47
CA ARG A 218 17.88 -16.92 -17.33
C ARG A 218 16.76 -17.93 -17.51
N GLY A 219 15.85 -17.71 -18.45
CA GLY A 219 14.62 -18.46 -18.59
C GLY A 219 13.69 -18.29 -17.38
N TRP A 220 12.68 -19.15 -17.34
CA TRP A 220 11.88 -19.37 -16.15
C TRP A 220 12.69 -20.22 -15.16
N ARG A 221 12.75 -19.83 -13.89
CA ARG A 221 13.58 -20.53 -12.89
C ARG A 221 12.83 -20.92 -11.63
N ARG A 222 13.27 -22.02 -11.01
CA ARG A 222 12.95 -22.41 -9.64
C ARG A 222 13.89 -21.73 -8.66
N GLY A 223 13.34 -21.10 -7.62
CA GLY A 223 14.08 -20.78 -6.38
C GLY A 223 15.20 -19.73 -6.46
N HIS A 224 15.11 -18.71 -7.32
CA HIS A 224 16.12 -17.64 -7.36
C HIS A 224 15.66 -16.36 -6.67
N LEU A 225 16.62 -15.59 -6.15
CA LEU A 225 16.40 -14.23 -5.65
C LEU A 225 16.13 -13.26 -6.82
N PRO A 226 15.36 -12.19 -6.60
CA PRO A 226 15.18 -11.16 -7.60
C PRO A 226 16.51 -10.46 -7.82
N SER A 227 17.00 -10.49 -9.05
CA SER A 227 18.09 -9.59 -9.44
C SER A 227 17.53 -8.26 -9.91
N GLY A 228 18.30 -7.19 -9.76
CA GLY A 228 18.03 -5.93 -10.45
C GLY A 228 16.91 -5.13 -9.83
N LEU A 229 17.16 -4.58 -8.63
CA LEU A 229 16.31 -3.57 -8.03
C LEU A 229 16.13 -2.40 -9.00
N ARG A 230 14.88 -2.06 -9.29
CA ARG A 230 14.47 -0.92 -10.11
C ARG A 230 13.75 0.09 -9.23
N CYS A 231 13.68 1.31 -9.71
CA CYS A 231 12.99 2.39 -9.04
C CYS A 231 12.28 3.25 -10.09
N CYS A 232 11.03 3.61 -9.84
CA CYS A 232 10.33 4.56 -10.70
C CYS A 232 10.92 5.96 -10.49
N PRO A 233 11.39 6.67 -11.55
CA PRO A 233 12.04 7.97 -11.36
C PRO A 233 11.08 9.10 -10.94
N ILE A 234 9.77 8.85 -10.98
CA ILE A 234 8.73 9.86 -10.67
C ILE A 234 8.25 9.70 -9.23
N CYS A 235 7.69 8.54 -8.88
CA CYS A 235 7.16 8.27 -7.52
C CYS A 235 8.12 7.52 -6.60
N TRP A 236 9.30 7.13 -7.10
CA TRP A 236 10.36 6.48 -6.32
C TRP A 236 9.95 5.17 -5.63
N VAL A 237 8.93 4.50 -6.16
CA VAL A 237 8.58 3.14 -5.76
C VAL A 237 9.69 2.22 -6.23
N ASP A 238 10.32 1.55 -5.28
CA ASP A 238 11.30 0.50 -5.52
C ASP A 238 10.58 -0.79 -5.89
N PHE A 239 11.07 -1.51 -6.89
CA PHE A 239 10.47 -2.77 -7.30
C PHE A 239 11.47 -3.76 -7.92
N THR A 240 11.11 -5.03 -7.87
CA THR A 240 11.77 -6.13 -8.59
C THR A 240 10.73 -6.95 -9.33
N ILE A 241 11.15 -7.58 -10.43
CA ILE A 241 10.33 -8.53 -11.17
C ILE A 241 11.10 -9.83 -11.33
N GLU A 242 10.46 -10.95 -11.00
CA GLU A 242 10.96 -12.31 -11.20
C GLU A 242 10.07 -13.08 -12.17
N LEU A 243 10.70 -13.96 -12.94
CA LEU A 243 10.05 -14.93 -13.81
C LEU A 243 10.32 -16.32 -13.24
N ARG A 244 9.28 -16.96 -12.71
CA ARG A 244 9.39 -18.21 -11.96
C ARG A 244 8.64 -19.34 -12.64
N GLU A 245 9.14 -20.54 -12.45
CA GLU A 245 8.43 -21.78 -12.71
C GLU A 245 8.53 -22.62 -11.44
N PHE A 246 7.41 -23.18 -10.96
CA PHE A 246 7.42 -23.93 -9.69
C PHE A 246 6.66 -25.28 -9.74
N GLU A 247 5.77 -25.47 -10.70
CA GLU A 247 5.23 -26.80 -11.06
C GLU A 247 5.49 -27.05 -12.55
N THR A 248 5.31 -28.29 -13.01
CA THR A 248 5.37 -28.62 -14.44
C THR A 248 4.35 -27.78 -15.18
N ASN A 249 4.79 -26.95 -16.13
CA ASN A 249 3.94 -26.08 -16.93
C ASN A 249 3.21 -24.95 -16.17
N THR A 250 3.68 -24.59 -14.98
CA THR A 250 3.16 -23.44 -14.20
C THR A 250 4.21 -22.35 -14.12
N LYS A 251 3.93 -21.22 -14.79
CA LYS A 251 4.83 -20.05 -14.87
C LYS A 251 4.23 -18.89 -14.10
N ALA A 252 5.06 -18.09 -13.46
CA ALA A 252 4.60 -16.93 -12.70
C ALA A 252 5.49 -15.70 -12.89
N ILE A 253 4.84 -14.54 -13.06
CA ILE A 253 5.47 -13.23 -12.95
C ILE A 253 5.26 -12.77 -11.51
N VAL A 254 6.35 -12.49 -10.80
CA VAL A 254 6.30 -11.99 -9.42
C VAL A 254 6.84 -10.57 -9.39
N ILE A 255 5.99 -9.63 -8.99
CA ILE A 255 6.36 -8.23 -8.79
C ILE A 255 6.47 -8.02 -7.29
N THR A 256 7.61 -7.53 -6.81
CA THR A 256 7.75 -7.07 -5.43
C THR A 256 7.99 -5.58 -5.43
N LYS A 257 7.27 -4.85 -4.59
CA LYS A 257 7.33 -3.39 -4.45
C LYS A 257 7.67 -3.04 -3.00
N TRP A 258 8.43 -1.98 -2.82
CA TRP A 258 8.69 -1.36 -1.53
C TRP A 258 8.28 0.10 -1.58
N VAL A 259 7.41 0.49 -0.66
CA VAL A 259 6.77 1.80 -0.66
C VAL A 259 6.97 2.44 0.71
N ASP A 260 7.77 3.50 0.76
CA ASP A 260 8.01 4.31 1.96
C ASP A 260 6.92 5.38 2.06
N LEU A 261 6.02 5.22 3.03
CA LEU A 261 4.85 6.09 3.21
C LEU A 261 5.12 7.31 4.11
N GLY A 262 6.32 7.40 4.71
CA GLY A 262 6.66 8.45 5.64
C GLY A 262 6.21 8.20 7.07
N ASP A 263 6.25 9.25 7.90
CA ASP A 263 5.91 9.14 9.33
C ASP A 263 4.41 8.86 9.54
N GLY A 264 3.59 9.15 8.52
CA GLY A 264 2.16 8.91 8.51
C GLY A 264 1.35 9.83 9.41
N LEU A 265 1.95 10.81 10.08
CA LEU A 265 1.27 11.69 11.03
C LEU A 265 0.60 12.89 10.36
N GLU A 266 1.12 13.31 9.21
CA GLU A 266 0.62 14.45 8.46
C GLU A 266 -0.02 14.00 7.14
N LEU A 267 -1.17 14.60 6.80
CA LEU A 267 -1.80 14.38 5.50
C LEU A 267 -0.97 14.95 4.35
N ASN A 268 -0.31 16.09 4.62
CA ASN A 268 0.53 16.78 3.67
C ASN A 268 1.94 16.17 3.57
N ASP A 269 2.16 14.95 4.09
CA ASP A 269 3.42 14.24 3.94
C ASP A 269 3.76 14.13 2.44
N PRO A 270 4.85 14.75 1.99
CA PRO A 270 5.21 14.74 0.59
C PRO A 270 5.38 13.32 0.02
N LYS A 271 5.77 12.33 0.83
CA LYS A 271 5.88 10.94 0.39
C LYS A 271 4.52 10.37 0.03
N TRP A 272 3.52 10.55 0.89
CA TRP A 272 2.14 10.12 0.62
C TRP A 272 1.62 10.71 -0.69
N HIS A 273 1.86 12.01 -0.86
CA HIS A 273 1.47 12.77 -2.03
C HIS A 273 2.15 12.31 -3.33
N LEU A 274 3.46 12.06 -3.30
CA LEU A 274 4.22 11.57 -4.47
C LEU A 274 3.72 10.22 -4.98
N ILE A 275 3.16 9.43 -4.07
CA ILE A 275 2.68 8.09 -4.38
C ILE A 275 1.23 8.12 -4.89
N THR A 276 0.40 9.00 -4.34
CA THR A 276 -1.04 9.12 -4.66
C THR A 276 -1.35 10.06 -5.82
N ASN A 277 -0.46 11.01 -6.16
CA ASN A 277 -0.77 12.06 -7.12
C ASN A 277 0.14 12.02 -8.37
N GLN A 278 -0.45 11.65 -9.51
CA GLN A 278 0.20 11.60 -10.82
C GLN A 278 0.73 12.97 -11.32
N ARG A 279 0.27 14.08 -10.72
CA ARG A 279 0.57 15.46 -11.17
C ARG A 279 1.66 16.15 -10.37
N ILE A 280 2.19 15.55 -9.29
CA ILE A 280 3.28 16.17 -8.53
C ILE A 280 4.57 16.08 -9.33
N LYS A 281 5.09 17.25 -9.69
CA LYS A 281 6.30 17.39 -10.53
C LYS A 281 7.50 16.75 -9.82
N ALA A 282 8.22 15.91 -10.57
CA ALA A 282 9.44 15.19 -10.15
C ALA A 282 10.52 16.08 -9.49
N THR A 283 10.49 17.40 -9.71
CA THR A 283 11.37 18.39 -9.10
C THR A 283 11.27 18.48 -7.58
N LEU A 284 10.08 18.27 -6.98
CA LEU A 284 9.92 18.19 -5.52
C LEU A 284 10.39 16.82 -5.00
N ALA A 285 10.08 15.75 -5.75
CA ALA A 285 10.40 14.36 -5.43
C ALA A 285 11.89 14.10 -5.21
N GLY A 286 12.75 14.66 -6.07
CA GLY A 286 14.20 14.45 -6.02
C GLY A 286 14.88 14.96 -4.74
N ARG A 287 14.25 15.89 -3.99
CA ARG A 287 14.78 16.34 -2.69
C ARG A 287 14.33 15.44 -1.52
N ILE A 288 13.16 14.81 -1.62
CA ILE A 288 12.51 14.02 -0.55
C ILE A 288 12.94 12.55 -0.59
N MET A 289 13.08 11.96 -1.78
CA MET A 289 13.25 10.52 -2.00
C MET A 289 14.68 10.17 -2.47
N ARG A 290 15.70 10.72 -1.79
CA ARG A 290 17.12 10.51 -2.15
C ARG A 290 17.58 9.09 -1.83
N SER A 291 17.36 8.16 -2.75
CA SER A 291 18.19 6.97 -3.09
C SER A 291 17.31 5.76 -3.45
N PRO A 292 17.49 5.17 -4.65
CA PRO A 292 16.90 3.87 -4.97
C PRO A 292 17.26 2.83 -3.90
N GLY A 293 16.30 1.97 -3.57
CA GLY A 293 16.43 0.92 -2.56
C GLY A 293 16.38 1.39 -1.13
N ARG A 294 16.07 2.67 -0.85
CA ARG A 294 15.95 3.16 0.52
C ARG A 294 14.88 2.43 1.30
N ALA A 295 13.69 2.24 0.72
CA ALA A 295 12.59 1.55 1.38
C ALA A 295 12.96 0.10 1.69
N ARG A 296 13.63 -0.57 0.75
CA ARG A 296 14.14 -1.93 0.96
C ARG A 296 15.21 -2.01 2.05
N ARG A 297 16.19 -1.09 2.07
CA ARG A 297 17.21 -1.04 3.13
C ARG A 297 16.61 -0.71 4.50
N ALA A 298 15.57 0.12 4.55
CA ALA A 298 14.87 0.43 5.79
C ALA A 298 14.24 -0.81 6.44
N LEU A 299 13.77 -1.78 5.64
CA LEU A 299 13.31 -3.07 6.17
C LEU A 299 14.44 -3.90 6.80
N GLU A 300 15.68 -3.76 6.30
CA GLU A 300 16.84 -4.43 6.92
C GLU A 300 17.19 -3.79 8.27
N ALA A 301 16.85 -2.51 8.46
CA ALA A 301 16.99 -1.73 9.70
C ALA A 301 15.64 -1.57 10.45
N THR A 302 14.83 -2.64 10.51
CA THR A 302 13.54 -2.60 11.21
C THR A 302 13.71 -2.23 12.69
N ASP A 303 12.69 -1.55 13.24
CA ASP A 303 12.66 -1.18 14.65
C ASP A 303 12.90 -2.42 15.55
N PRO A 304 13.88 -2.38 16.48
CA PRO A 304 14.17 -3.49 17.40
C PRO A 304 12.97 -3.94 18.23
N GLY A 305 11.99 -3.07 18.44
CA GLY A 305 10.74 -3.39 19.15
C GLY A 305 9.75 -4.23 18.33
N PHE A 306 10.02 -4.50 17.06
CA PHE A 306 9.15 -5.27 16.18
C PHE A 306 9.85 -6.54 15.65
N ALA A 307 9.03 -7.54 15.30
CA ALA A 307 9.52 -8.74 14.66
C ALA A 307 10.22 -8.36 13.34
N LYS A 308 11.43 -8.88 13.15
CA LYS A 308 12.18 -8.68 11.91
C LYS A 308 11.32 -9.14 10.72
N PRO A 309 11.23 -8.36 9.63
CA PRO A 309 10.51 -8.77 8.44
C PRO A 309 11.05 -10.12 7.95
N PRO A 310 10.19 -11.05 7.52
CA PRO A 310 10.63 -12.27 6.88
C PRO A 310 11.49 -11.91 5.67
N SER A 311 12.48 -12.76 5.38
CA SER A 311 13.25 -12.56 4.16
C SER A 311 12.32 -12.58 2.94
N LEU A 312 12.68 -11.85 1.88
CA LEU A 312 11.90 -11.86 0.64
C LEU A 312 11.72 -13.29 0.09
N MET A 313 12.71 -14.16 0.28
CA MET A 313 12.59 -15.57 -0.09
C MET A 313 11.51 -16.29 0.71
N CYS A 314 11.41 -16.03 2.02
CA CYS A 314 10.37 -16.60 2.87
C CYS A 314 8.97 -16.12 2.44
N LEU A 315 8.80 -14.82 2.19
CA LEU A 315 7.53 -14.27 1.70
C LEU A 315 7.14 -14.89 0.34
N THR A 316 8.10 -15.00 -0.56
CA THR A 316 7.91 -15.58 -1.89
C THR A 316 7.54 -17.06 -1.79
N ALA A 317 8.23 -17.83 -0.95
CA ALA A 317 7.94 -19.24 -0.72
C ALA A 317 6.55 -19.43 -0.09
N TYR A 318 6.17 -18.57 0.85
CA TYR A 318 4.85 -18.57 1.47
C TYR A 318 3.73 -18.33 0.44
N ASN A 319 3.84 -17.29 -0.38
CA ASN A 319 2.87 -16.99 -1.42
C ASN A 319 2.83 -18.08 -2.51
N GLN A 320 3.99 -18.64 -2.86
CA GLN A 320 4.08 -19.78 -3.79
C GLN A 320 3.34 -21.00 -3.24
N ALA A 321 3.52 -21.34 -1.96
CA ALA A 321 2.88 -22.48 -1.33
C ALA A 321 1.35 -22.39 -1.31
N PHE A 322 0.78 -21.19 -1.27
CA PHE A 322 -0.67 -20.99 -1.44
C PHE A 322 -1.15 -21.28 -2.85
N LEU A 323 -0.37 -20.87 -3.86
CA LEU A 323 -0.71 -20.97 -5.27
C LEU A 323 -0.49 -22.38 -5.82
N GLU A 324 0.50 -23.10 -5.29
CA GLU A 324 0.77 -24.50 -5.58
C GLU A 324 -0.42 -25.38 -5.24
N GLY A 325 -0.82 -26.24 -6.18
CA GLY A 325 -1.97 -27.13 -6.05
C GLY A 325 -3.28 -26.43 -5.65
N ASP A 326 -3.41 -25.13 -5.92
CA ASP A 326 -4.56 -24.30 -5.52
C ASP A 326 -4.90 -24.37 -4.02
N LYS A 327 -3.89 -24.55 -3.16
CA LYS A 327 -4.09 -24.72 -1.71
C LYS A 327 -4.83 -23.56 -1.07
N TYR A 328 -4.72 -22.34 -1.60
CA TYR A 328 -5.49 -21.17 -1.13
C TYR A 328 -7.00 -21.43 -1.02
N LEU A 329 -7.57 -22.32 -1.85
CA LEU A 329 -8.98 -22.73 -1.78
C LEU A 329 -9.38 -23.33 -0.43
N ASN A 330 -8.44 -23.95 0.26
CA ASN A 330 -8.66 -24.64 1.53
C ASN A 330 -8.41 -23.76 2.76
N TYR A 331 -7.64 -22.67 2.60
CA TYR A 331 -7.16 -21.86 3.73
C TYR A 331 -7.66 -20.42 3.73
N MET A 332 -8.18 -19.92 2.61
CA MET A 332 -8.63 -18.52 2.48
C MET A 332 -10.15 -18.44 2.39
N GLY A 333 -10.73 -17.40 3.00
CA GLY A 333 -12.17 -17.19 2.98
C GLY A 333 -12.65 -16.84 1.57
N TRP A 334 -13.61 -17.62 1.05
CA TRP A 334 -14.23 -17.34 -0.23
C TRP A 334 -15.12 -16.09 -0.17
N SER A 335 -15.16 -15.36 -1.27
CA SER A 335 -16.06 -14.24 -1.47
C SER A 335 -16.59 -14.17 -2.89
N THR A 336 -17.60 -13.32 -3.08
CA THR A 336 -18.19 -13.02 -4.38
C THR A 336 -17.12 -12.65 -5.42
N ASN A 337 -17.41 -13.02 -6.67
CA ASN A 337 -16.57 -12.77 -7.85
C ASN A 337 -15.24 -13.53 -7.91
N GLY A 338 -15.10 -14.64 -7.17
CA GLY A 338 -13.94 -15.53 -7.28
C GLY A 338 -12.72 -15.09 -6.48
N TYR A 339 -12.91 -14.18 -5.53
CA TYR A 339 -11.88 -13.76 -4.59
C TYR A 339 -11.78 -14.71 -3.41
N TYR A 340 -10.55 -14.91 -2.97
CA TYR A 340 -10.19 -15.56 -1.73
C TYR A 340 -9.29 -14.60 -0.97
N SER A 341 -9.59 -14.30 0.29
CA SER A 341 -8.76 -13.34 1.03
C SER A 341 -8.45 -13.79 2.45
N TRP A 342 -7.38 -13.21 2.98
CA TRP A 342 -6.91 -13.34 4.34
C TRP A 342 -6.51 -11.95 4.84
N SER A 343 -6.89 -11.62 6.08
CA SER A 343 -6.56 -10.35 6.74
C SER A 343 -5.91 -10.64 8.09
N GLY A 344 -4.89 -9.86 8.46
CA GLY A 344 -4.11 -10.04 9.69
C GLY A 344 -4.92 -9.96 10.99
N GLU A 345 -6.13 -9.40 10.95
CA GLU A 345 -7.03 -9.34 12.12
C GLU A 345 -7.52 -10.71 12.61
N PHE A 346 -7.67 -11.69 11.71
CA PHE A 346 -8.36 -12.94 12.05
C PHE A 346 -7.42 -14.09 12.41
N TYR A 347 -6.17 -14.04 11.95
CA TYR A 347 -5.17 -15.06 12.22
C TYR A 347 -3.78 -14.42 12.23
N PRO A 348 -2.93 -14.64 13.24
CA PRO A 348 -1.55 -14.16 13.19
C PRO A 348 -0.79 -14.86 12.05
N ARG A 349 -0.05 -14.06 11.27
CA ARG A 349 0.85 -14.52 10.21
C ARG A 349 2.08 -15.13 10.88
N ASN A 350 1.99 -16.37 11.37
CA ASN A 350 3.18 -17.17 11.62
C ASN A 350 3.44 -18.02 10.38
N PRO A 351 4.44 -17.65 9.55
CA PRO A 351 4.80 -18.45 8.38
C PRO A 351 5.10 -19.89 8.75
N GLN A 352 5.64 -20.15 9.96
CA GLN A 352 5.91 -21.51 10.42
C GLN A 352 4.61 -22.28 10.66
N ASP A 353 3.61 -21.72 11.34
CA ASP A 353 2.35 -22.43 11.62
C ASP A 353 1.51 -22.71 10.36
N LEU A 354 1.64 -21.86 9.32
CA LEU A 354 0.97 -22.08 8.03
C LEU A 354 1.80 -22.95 7.09
N ILE A 355 3.12 -22.79 7.01
CA ILE A 355 4.00 -23.67 6.24
C ILE A 355 3.93 -25.10 6.82
N LEU A 356 3.84 -25.28 8.14
CA LEU A 356 3.61 -26.57 8.80
C LEU A 356 2.20 -27.14 8.56
N ARG A 357 1.22 -26.33 8.14
CA ARG A 357 -0.13 -26.78 7.75
C ARG A 357 -0.28 -27.02 6.26
N VAL A 358 0.61 -26.45 5.44
CA VAL A 358 0.55 -26.40 3.97
C VAL A 358 1.59 -27.35 3.34
N ILE A 359 2.68 -27.66 4.04
CA ILE A 359 3.65 -28.69 3.69
C ILE A 359 3.45 -29.85 4.68
N PRO A 360 3.13 -31.07 4.21
CA PRO A 360 2.91 -32.23 5.08
C PRO A 360 4.15 -32.65 5.86
#